data_AF-A0A5C9BF98-F1
#
_entry.id   AF-A0A5C9BF98-F1
#
_cell.length_a   1.000
_cell.length_b   1.000
_cell.length_c   1.000
_cell.angle_alpha   90.00
_cell.angle_beta   90.00
_cell.angle_gamma   90.00
#
_symmetry.space_group_name_H-M   'P 1'
#
loop_
_entity.id
_entity.type
_entity.pdbx_description
1 polymer ?
#
loop_
_entity_poly.entity_id
_entity_poly.type
_entity_poly.pdbx_seq_one_letter_code
_entity_poly.pdbx_strand_id
1 'polypeptide(L)' 'MPINLQPYAQLLVCPACRSRLIVDGPSFVCSSDSCRLRYAVKDDIPVMLSDEAQPVAPDAWVAIVQQATANHS' A
#
# COMPACT_ATOMS: atom_id res chain seq x y z
N MET A 1 2.99 -27.80 19.65
CA MET A 1 1.79 -27.36 18.91
C MET A 1 2.16 -26.24 17.95
N PRO A 2 1.89 -26.35 16.64
CA PRO A 2 2.19 -25.28 15.69
C PRO A 2 1.04 -24.25 15.66
N ILE A 3 1.41 -22.97 15.63
CA ILE A 3 0.50 -21.83 15.57
C ILE A 3 -0.06 -21.71 14.14
N ASN A 4 -1.38 -21.59 14.00
CA ASN A 4 -2.08 -21.39 12.72
C ASN A 4 -2.33 -19.89 12.49
N LEU A 5 -1.83 -19.37 11.36
CA LEU A 5 -1.76 -17.93 11.01
C LEU A 5 -2.91 -17.44 10.09
N GLN A 6 -3.90 -18.28 9.78
CA GLN A 6 -4.96 -17.96 8.80
C GLN A 6 -5.83 -16.71 9.09
N PRO A 7 -6.07 -16.23 10.34
CA PRO A 7 -6.91 -15.05 10.55
C PRO A 7 -6.21 -13.68 10.30
N TYR A 8 -4.89 -13.63 10.08
CA TYR A 8 -4.14 -12.37 9.99
C TYR A 8 -4.09 -11.73 8.60
N ALA A 9 -4.66 -12.34 7.56
CA ALA A 9 -4.56 -11.85 6.18
C ALA A 9 -5.36 -10.56 5.91
N GLN A 10 -6.32 -10.19 6.78
CA GLN A 10 -7.03 -8.90 6.70
C GLN A 10 -6.24 -7.73 7.33
N LEU A 11 -4.98 -7.97 7.74
CA LEU A 11 -4.09 -7.06 8.48
C LEU A 11 -3.01 -6.38 7.61
N LEU A 12 -3.09 -6.45 6.26
CA LEU A 12 -2.12 -5.79 5.38
C LEU A 12 -2.47 -4.32 5.22
N VAL A 13 -1.96 -3.55 6.17
CA VAL A 13 -2.03 -2.10 6.24
C VAL A 13 -0.63 -1.53 6.08
N CYS A 14 -0.53 -0.25 5.72
CA CYS A 14 0.76 0.44 5.64
C CYS A 14 1.54 0.26 6.95
N PRO A 15 2.79 -0.21 6.93
CA PRO A 15 3.58 -0.43 8.15
C PRO A 15 3.81 0.85 8.95
N ALA A 16 3.85 2.01 8.28
CA ALA A 16 4.09 3.30 8.91
C ALA A 16 2.82 3.91 9.55
N CYS A 17 1.67 3.85 8.86
CA CYS A 17 0.46 4.59 9.29
C CYS A 17 -0.78 3.71 9.49
N ARG A 18 -0.68 2.40 9.26
CA ARG A 18 -1.77 1.42 9.38
C ARG A 18 -3.00 1.71 8.53
N SER A 19 -2.86 2.52 7.48
CA SER A 19 -3.92 2.80 6.52
C SER A 19 -3.98 1.76 5.41
N ARG A 20 -5.06 1.75 4.63
CA ARG A 20 -5.23 0.83 3.52
C ARG A 20 -4.20 1.13 2.41
N LEU A 21 -3.74 0.10 1.73
CA LEU A 21 -2.88 0.22 0.55
C LEU A 21 -3.74 0.13 -0.72
N ILE A 22 -3.36 0.88 -1.73
CA ILE A 22 -3.98 0.99 -3.04
C ILE A 22 -3.02 0.38 -4.06
N VAL A 23 -3.56 -0.35 -5.04
CA VAL A 23 -2.76 -0.90 -6.13
C VAL A 23 -2.62 0.15 -7.24
N ASP A 24 -1.39 0.49 -7.59
CA ASP A 24 -1.01 1.38 -8.70
C ASP A 24 -0.06 0.63 -9.64
N GLY A 25 -0.62 -0.13 -10.58
CA GLY A 25 0.17 -0.98 -11.49
C GLY A 25 1.06 -1.97 -10.73
N PRO A 26 2.40 -1.97 -10.94
CA PRO A 26 3.35 -2.82 -10.21
C PRO A 26 3.81 -2.17 -8.89
N SER A 27 2.95 -1.40 -8.22
CA SER A 27 3.29 -0.72 -6.97
C SER A 27 2.08 -0.63 -6.05
N PHE A 28 2.35 -0.48 -4.76
CA PHE A 28 1.33 -0.19 -3.74
C PHE A 28 1.52 1.22 -3.22
N VAL A 29 0.45 2.01 -3.19
CA VAL A 29 0.46 3.37 -2.66
C VAL A 29 -0.41 3.44 -1.42
N CYS A 30 0.06 4.12 -0.38
CA CYS A 30 -0.72 4.32 0.83
C CYS A 30 -1.91 5.24 0.58
N SER A 31 -3.12 4.81 0.98
CA SER A 31 -4.36 5.59 0.83
C SER A 31 -4.48 6.79 1.78
N SER A 32 -3.50 7.02 2.65
CA SER A 32 -3.51 8.12 3.62
C SER A 32 -2.65 9.28 3.15
N ASP A 33 -3.21 10.49 3.20
CA ASP A 33 -2.53 11.75 2.93
C ASP A 33 -1.35 12.01 3.89
N SER A 34 -1.41 11.49 5.11
CA SER A 34 -0.33 11.65 6.09
C SER A 34 0.94 10.86 5.75
N CYS A 35 0.84 9.81 4.94
CA CYS A 35 1.95 8.91 4.65
C CYS A 35 2.40 9.02 3.19
N ARG A 36 1.47 8.93 2.22
CA ARG A 36 1.74 9.07 0.77
C ARG A 36 2.96 8.27 0.28
N LEU A 37 3.24 7.12 0.90
CA LEU A 37 4.34 6.25 0.51
C LEU A 37 3.93 5.31 -0.62
N ARG A 38 4.83 5.12 -1.57
CA ARG A 38 4.78 4.14 -2.64
C ARG A 38 5.79 3.04 -2.39
N TYR A 39 5.33 1.81 -2.48
CA TYR A 39 6.10 0.58 -2.37
C TYR A 39 6.14 -0.08 -3.74
N ALA A 40 7.32 -0.31 -4.29
CA ALA A 40 7.46 -0.99 -5.57
C ALA A 40 7.28 -2.51 -5.40
N VAL A 41 6.79 -3.17 -6.44
CA VAL A 41 6.81 -4.64 -6.55
C VAL A 41 7.99 -5.01 -7.43
N LYS A 42 8.92 -5.80 -6.88
CA LYS A 42 10.11 -6.27 -7.59
C LYS A 42 10.10 -7.80 -7.55
N ASP A 43 10.23 -8.45 -8.71
CA ASP A 43 10.21 -9.91 -8.84
C ASP A 43 8.94 -10.55 -8.21
N ASP A 44 7.78 -9.91 -8.41
CA ASP A 44 6.49 -10.28 -7.79
C ASP A 44 6.47 -10.23 -6.25
N ILE A 45 7.50 -9.66 -5.61
CA ILE A 45 7.59 -9.47 -4.16
C ILE A 45 7.33 -7.99 -3.83
N PRO A 46 6.31 -7.67 -3.01
CA PRO A 46 6.07 -6.31 -2.55
C PRO A 46 7.19 -5.85 -1.62
N VAL A 47 7.92 -4.82 -2.02
CA VAL A 47 8.97 -4.21 -1.20
C VAL A 47 8.30 -3.28 -0.18
N MET A 48 7.85 -3.85 0.95
CA MET A 48 7.21 -3.12 2.06
C MET A 48 8.21 -2.66 3.13
N LEU A 49 9.36 -2.13 2.69
CA LEU A 49 10.39 -1.58 3.56
C LEU A 49 10.23 -0.06 3.67
N SER A 50 10.20 0.47 4.89
CA SER A 50 10.03 1.89 5.17
C SER A 50 11.11 2.76 4.51
N ASP A 51 12.35 2.25 4.49
CA ASP A 51 13.52 2.95 3.93
C ASP A 51 13.57 2.93 2.39
N GLU A 52 12.96 1.93 1.76
CA GLU A 52 12.89 1.83 0.29
C GLU A 52 11.60 2.45 -0.27
N ALA A 53 10.65 2.80 0.60
CA ALA A 53 9.43 3.46 0.24
C ALA A 53 9.71 4.84 -0.34
N GLN A 54 9.08 5.15 -1.47
CA GLN A 54 9.22 6.45 -2.13
C GLN A 54 8.04 7.35 -1.79
N PRO A 55 8.26 8.57 -1.28
CA PRO A 55 7.17 9.52 -1.08
C PRO A 55 6.61 9.95 -2.43
N VAL A 56 5.28 9.97 -2.52
CA VAL A 56 4.55 10.43 -3.70
C VAL A 56 4.15 11.89 -3.49
N ALA A 57 4.33 12.71 -4.52
CA ALA A 57 3.86 14.08 -4.50
C ALA A 57 2.33 14.13 -4.28
N PRO A 58 1.80 15.13 -3.53
CA PRO A 58 0.38 15.21 -3.21
C PRO A 58 -0.53 15.20 -4.45
N ASP A 59 -0.15 15.87 -5.53
CA ASP A 59 -0.90 15.92 -6.78
C ASP A 59 -1.01 14.53 -7.45
N ALA A 60 0.11 13.81 -7.56
CA ALA A 60 0.15 12.45 -8.10
C ALA A 60 -0.60 11.46 -7.21
N TRP A 61 -0.53 11.61 -5.88
CA TRP A 61 -1.24 10.77 -4.93
C TRP A 61 -2.77 10.90 -5.10
N VAL A 62 -3.30 12.13 -5.24
CA VAL A 62 -4.75 12.34 -5.44
C VAL A 62 -5.25 11.61 -6.67
N ALA A 63 -4.50 11.65 -7.78
CA ALA A 63 -4.86 10.96 -9.01
C ALA A 63 -4.97 9.44 -8.80
N ILE A 64 -4.01 8.84 -8.08
CA ILE A 64 -3.96 7.40 -7.77
C ILE A 64 -5.11 7.00 -6.84
N VAL A 65 -5.38 7.77 -5.78
CA VAL A 65 -6.46 7.47 -4.84
C VAL A 65 -7.84 7.59 -5.49
N GLN A 66 -8.04 8.60 -6.33
CA GLN A 66 -9.30 8.77 -7.07
C GLN A 66 -9.56 7.60 -8.03
N GLN A 67 -8.53 7.10 -8.71
CA GLN A 67 -8.64 5.91 -9.58
C GLN A 67 -9.02 4.64 -8.81
N ALA A 68 -8.45 4.45 -7.62
CA ALA A 68 -8.74 3.27 -6.81
C ALA A 68 -10.13 3.29 -6.17
N THR A 69 -10.65 4.47 -5.86
CA THR A 69 -12.02 4.62 -5.33
C THR A 69 -13.07 4.26 -6.40
N ALA A 70 -12.72 4.34 -7.69
CA ALA A 70 -13.59 3.95 -8.80
C ALA A 70 -13.69 2.43 -9.03
N ASN A 71 -12.76 1.63 -8.49
CA ASN A 71 -12.70 0.17 -8.70
C ASN A 71 -13.46 -0.65 -7.64
N HIS A 72 -14.36 -0.04 -6.88
CA HIS A 72 -15.14 -0.73 -5.82
C HIS A 72 -16.66 -0.74 -6.11
N SER A 73 -17.06 -0.81 -7.40
CA SER A 73 -18.43 -1.13 -7.84
C SER A 73 -18.59 -2.62 -8.16
#